data_AF-A0A7T8AEK4-F1
#
_entry.id   AF-A0A7T8AEK4-F1
#
_cell.length_a   1.000
_cell.length_b   1.000
_cell.length_c   1.000
_cell.angle_alpha   90.00
_cell.angle_beta   90.00
_cell.angle_gamma   90.00
#
_symmetry.space_group_name_H-M   'P 1'
#
loop_
_entity.id
_entity.type
_entity.pdbx_description
1 polymer ?
#
loop_
_entity_poly.entity_id
_entity_poly.type
_entity_poly.pdbx_seq_one_letter_code
_entity_poly.pdbx_strand_id
1 'polypeptide(L)'
;MTAWRGDLAACFDNLDRLFVSHAMDEDRAFELLARLRTEGVGWRELDAAVRDLLTEDGCTVQHIELQMRHVEPRFRPWLAP
;
A
#
# COMPACT_ATOMS: atom_id res chain seq x y z
N MET A 1 1.44 4.29 16.09
CA MET A 1 1.32 3.75 14.71
C MET A 1 2.17 2.48 14.64
N THR A 2 1.66 1.41 14.04
CA THR A 2 2.44 0.19 13.78
C THR A 2 3.54 0.51 12.76
N ALA A 3 4.69 -0.19 12.84
CA ALA A 3 5.86 0.10 12.00
C ALA A 3 5.54 -0.02 10.50
N TRP A 4 4.76 -1.02 10.11
CA TRP A 4 4.39 -1.27 8.71
C TRP A 4 3.59 -0.13 8.05
N ARG A 5 2.84 0.67 8.81
CA ARG A 5 2.10 1.82 8.25
C ARG A 5 3.04 2.94 7.79
N GLY A 6 4.22 3.07 8.42
CA GLY A 6 5.27 3.97 7.96
C GLY A 6 5.87 3.50 6.63
N ASP A 7 6.10 2.20 6.51
CA ASP A 7 6.62 1.61 5.26
C ASP A 7 5.60 1.67 4.12
N LEU A 8 4.29 1.58 4.43
CA LEU A 8 3.22 1.73 3.46
C LEU A 8 3.32 3.07 2.73
N ALA A 9 3.49 4.17 3.45
CA ALA A 9 3.61 5.49 2.85
C ALA A 9 4.84 5.60 1.93
N ALA A 10 5.92 4.86 2.23
CA ALA A 10 7.14 4.85 1.43
C ALA A 10 7.01 4.10 0.09
N CYS A 11 5.89 3.40 -0.14
CA CYS A 11 5.58 2.71 -1.40
C CYS A 11 4.87 3.62 -2.43
N PHE A 12 4.53 4.84 -2.03
CA PHE A 12 3.87 5.83 -2.88
C PHE A 12 4.82 6.99 -3.17
N ASP A 13 4.77 7.52 -4.39
CA ASP A 13 5.48 8.75 -4.73
C ASP A 13 4.99 9.93 -3.85
N ASN A 14 5.87 10.88 -3.56
CA ASN A 14 5.58 12.01 -2.67
C ASN A 14 4.78 13.14 -3.32
N LEU A 15 4.75 13.22 -4.66
CA LEU A 15 4.06 14.29 -5.37
C LEU A 15 2.66 13.84 -5.76
N ASP A 16 2.57 12.72 -6.46
CA ASP A 16 1.33 12.30 -7.12
C ASP A 16 0.71 11.05 -6.48
N ARG A 17 1.31 10.53 -5.38
CA ARG A 17 0.84 9.33 -4.66
C ARG A 17 0.64 8.13 -5.58
N LEU A 18 1.52 7.97 -6.57
CA LEU A 18 1.53 6.82 -7.46
C LEU A 18 2.13 5.61 -6.74
N PHE A 19 1.43 4.48 -6.76
CA PHE A 19 1.91 3.24 -6.18
C PHE A 19 2.91 2.55 -7.12
N VAL A 20 4.11 2.26 -6.62
CA VAL A 20 5.18 1.57 -7.37
C VAL A 20 5.48 2.25 -8.71
N SER A 21 5.97 3.48 -8.63
CA SER A 21 6.31 4.31 -9.79
C SER A 21 7.76 4.11 -10.27
N HIS A 22 8.65 3.70 -9.36
CA HIS A 22 10.06 3.43 -9.61
C HIS A 22 10.47 2.04 -9.09
N ALA A 23 11.59 1.50 -9.58
CA ALA A 23 12.11 0.20 -9.13
C ALA A 23 12.31 0.13 -7.60
N MET A 24 12.74 1.23 -6.97
CA MET A 24 12.89 1.31 -5.52
C MET A 24 11.55 1.18 -4.77
N ASP A 25 10.46 1.67 -5.36
CA ASP A 25 9.12 1.53 -4.76
C ASP A 25 8.66 0.07 -4.82
N GLU A 26 9.07 -0.66 -5.87
CA GLU A 26 8.80 -2.10 -6.01
C GLU A 26 9.52 -2.92 -4.93
N ASP A 27 10.81 -2.63 -4.70
CA ASP A 27 11.58 -3.25 -3.62
C ASP A 27 10.92 -3.00 -2.25
N ARG A 28 10.49 -1.75 -1.99
CA ARG A 28 9.76 -1.40 -0.76
C ARG A 28 8.43 -2.11 -0.62
N ALA A 29 7.66 -2.23 -1.71
CA ALA A 29 6.40 -2.96 -1.70
C ALA A 29 6.62 -4.45 -1.38
N PHE A 30 7.71 -5.04 -1.88
CA PHE A 30 8.08 -6.41 -1.57
C PHE A 30 8.51 -6.59 -0.10
N GLU A 31 9.34 -5.68 0.43
CA GLU A 31 9.72 -5.67 1.85
C GLU A 31 8.51 -5.50 2.77
N LEU A 32 7.59 -4.61 2.41
CA LEU A 32 6.33 -4.42 3.11
C LEU A 32 5.50 -5.71 3.09
N LEU A 33 5.37 -6.38 1.95
CA LEU A 33 4.64 -7.65 1.86
C LEU A 33 5.20 -8.70 2.82
N ALA A 34 6.53 -8.85 2.87
CA ALA A 34 7.17 -9.77 3.81
C ALA A 34 6.82 -9.42 5.27
N ARG A 35 6.88 -8.14 5.63
CA ARG A 35 6.56 -7.64 6.97
C ARG A 35 5.10 -7.88 7.33
N LEU A 36 4.16 -7.54 6.45
CA LEU A 36 2.73 -7.78 6.65
C LEU A 36 2.44 -9.25 6.92
N ARG A 37 3.10 -10.17 6.20
CA ARG A 37 2.96 -11.61 6.42
C ARG A 37 3.52 -12.05 7.77
N THR A 38 4.68 -11.51 8.18
CA THR A 38 5.28 -11.81 9.49
C THR A 38 4.41 -11.30 10.64
N GLU A 39 3.79 -10.13 10.47
CA GLU A 39 2.92 -9.51 11.48
C GLU A 39 1.47 -10.04 11.44
N GLY A 40 1.13 -10.89 10.47
CA GLY A 40 -0.21 -11.47 10.35
C GLY A 40 -1.29 -10.50 9.86
N VAL A 41 -0.89 -9.44 9.16
CA VAL A 41 -1.81 -8.44 8.61
C VAL A 41 -2.52 -9.02 7.37
N GLY A 42 -3.84 -8.98 7.38
CA GLY A 42 -4.69 -9.45 6.27
C GLY A 42 -4.90 -8.39 5.19
N TRP A 43 -5.40 -8.83 4.03
CA TRP A 43 -5.74 -7.97 2.90
C TRP A 43 -6.74 -6.88 3.29
N ARG A 44 -7.80 -7.23 4.03
CA ARG A 44 -8.82 -6.24 4.44
C ARG A 44 -8.24 -5.09 5.28
N GLU A 45 -7.25 -5.39 6.11
CA GLU A 45 -6.59 -4.37 6.93
C GLU A 45 -5.67 -3.49 6.10
N LEU A 46 -4.91 -4.08 5.17
CA LEU A 46 -4.06 -3.33 4.26
C LEU A 46 -4.88 -2.43 3.32
N ASP A 47 -5.95 -2.96 2.71
CA ASP A 47 -6.86 -2.21 1.82
C ASP A 47 -7.42 -0.97 2.54
N ALA A 48 -7.92 -1.14 3.76
CA ALA A 48 -8.39 -0.03 4.57
C ALA A 48 -7.27 0.99 4.83
N ALA A 49 -6.07 0.53 5.21
CA ALA A 49 -4.95 1.42 5.50
C ALA A 49 -4.45 2.20 4.26
N VAL A 50 -4.46 1.60 3.07
CA VAL A 50 -4.11 2.29 1.81
C VAL A 50 -5.13 3.38 1.51
N ARG A 51 -6.42 3.05 1.63
CA ARG A 51 -7.52 3.99 1.37
C ARG A 51 -7.51 5.15 2.35
N ASP A 52 -7.28 4.86 3.63
CA ASP A 52 -7.15 5.87 4.68
C ASP A 52 -5.98 6.81 4.37
N LEU A 53 -4.79 6.26 4.08
CA LEU A 53 -3.59 7.05 3.74
C LEU A 53 -3.85 8.02 2.58
N LEU A 54 -4.37 7.51 1.47
CA LEU A 54 -4.62 8.34 0.28
C LEU A 54 -5.73 9.37 0.53
N THR A 55 -6.72 9.04 1.35
CA THR A 55 -7.78 9.98 1.75
C THR A 55 -7.23 11.10 2.63
N GLU A 56 -6.38 10.77 3.60
CA GLU A 56 -5.68 11.74 4.47
C GLU A 56 -4.76 12.66 3.67
N ASP A 57 -4.14 12.15 2.61
CA ASP A 57 -3.34 12.91 1.65
C ASP A 57 -4.18 13.75 0.66
N GLY A 58 -5.52 13.74 0.78
CA GLY A 58 -6.41 14.55 -0.05
C GLY A 58 -6.63 14.01 -1.47
N CYS A 59 -6.31 12.74 -1.72
CA CYS A 59 -6.56 12.11 -3.02
C CYS A 59 -8.06 11.96 -3.29
N THR A 60 -8.45 12.08 -4.57
CA THR A 60 -9.83 11.84 -4.97
C THR A 60 -10.17 10.35 -4.98
N VAL A 61 -11.44 9.99 -4.84
CA VAL A 61 -11.92 8.60 -4.94
C VAL A 61 -11.45 7.94 -6.24
N GLN A 62 -11.50 8.66 -7.37
CA GLN A 62 -11.03 8.13 -8.66
C GLN A 62 -9.54 7.80 -8.65
N HIS A 63 -8.72 8.66 -8.01
CA HIS A 63 -7.29 8.41 -7.86
C HIS A 63 -7.03 7.21 -6.95
N ILE A 64 -7.74 7.09 -5.83
CA ILE A 64 -7.63 5.95 -4.90
C ILE A 64 -7.93 4.65 -5.64
N GLU A 65 -9.05 4.57 -6.38
CA GLU A 65 -9.39 3.37 -7.15
C GLU A 65 -8.37 3.05 -8.24
N LEU A 66 -7.73 4.07 -8.83
CA LEU A 66 -6.63 3.86 -9.78
C LEU A 66 -5.44 3.19 -9.09
N GLN A 67 -5.00 3.70 -7.93
CA GLN A 67 -3.87 3.12 -7.20
C GLN A 67 -4.19 1.71 -6.67
N MET A 68 -5.41 1.48 -6.21
CA MET A 68 -5.83 0.17 -5.72
C MET A 68 -5.71 -0.93 -6.78
N ARG A 69 -5.88 -0.61 -8.07
CA ARG A 69 -5.63 -1.56 -9.18
C ARG A 69 -4.17 -2.01 -9.28
N HIS A 70 -3.23 -1.22 -8.78
CA HIS A 70 -1.81 -1.58 -8.73
C HIS A 70 -1.42 -2.28 -7.42
N VAL A 71 -2.02 -1.87 -6.30
CA VAL A 71 -1.81 -2.44 -4.97
C VAL A 71 -2.36 -3.86 -4.89
N GLU A 72 -3.61 -4.07 -5.31
CA GLU A 72 -4.32 -5.34 -5.17
C GLU A 72 -3.57 -6.55 -5.73
N PRO A 73 -3.12 -6.58 -7.00
CA PRO A 73 -2.43 -7.76 -7.54
C PRO A 73 -1.08 -8.06 -6.86
N ARG A 74 -0.49 -7.09 -6.15
CA ARG A 74 0.81 -7.26 -5.47
C ARG A 74 0.69 -7.78 -4.05
N PHE A 75 -0.41 -7.52 -3.36
CA PHE A 75 -0.58 -7.95 -1.97
C PHE A 75 -1.68 -8.98 -1.78
N ARG A 76 -2.85 -8.79 -2.40
CA ARG A 76 -4.05 -9.61 -2.15
C ARG A 76 -3.81 -11.12 -2.31
N PRO A 77 -3.06 -11.62 -3.32
CA PRO A 77 -2.81 -13.05 -3.47
C PRO A 77 -1.96 -13.68 -2.35
N TRP A 78 -1.25 -12.85 -1.58
CA TRP A 78 -0.22 -13.28 -0.64
C TRP A 78 -0.58 -13.04 0.82
N LEU A 79 -1.66 -12.32 1.09
CA LEU A 79 -2.15 -12.00 2.41
C LEU A 79 -3.40 -12.83 2.74
N ALA A 80 -3.68 -12.99 4.03
CA ALA A 80 -4.92 -13.59 4.49
C ALA A 80 -6.14 -12.75 4.04
N PRO A 81 -7.33 -13.35 3.86
CA PRO A 81 -8.55 -12.63 3.49
C PRO A 81 -8.88 -11.45 4.43
#